data_AF-A0AAD8F2G5-F1
#
_entry.id   AF-A0AAD8F2G5-F1
#
_cell.length_a   1.000
_cell.length_b   1.000
_cell.length_c   1.000
_cell.angle_alpha   90.00
_cell.angle_beta   90.00
_cell.angle_gamma   90.00
#
_symmetry.space_group_name_H-M   'P 1'
#
loop_
_entity.id
_entity.type
_entity.pdbx_description
1 polymer ?
#
loop_
_entity_poly.entity_id
_entity_poly.type
_entity_poly.pdbx_seq_one_letter_code
_entity_poly.pdbx_strand_id
1 'polypeptide(L)'
;KAFQSRRGFLVETNLGKAYQSRRGFLVETNLDKAFQSRRGFLVETNLDKTFPSRRGFLVETNLDKAFPSRRGALVETNLDKAFQSRRGALVETNLGKAFPSRRGALVETNLDKAF
;
A
#
# COMPACT_ATOMS: atom_id res chain seq x y z
N LYS A 1 -22.44 -4.43 -0.01
CA LYS A 1 -21.06 -4.92 -0.29
C LYS A 1 -20.90 -5.06 -1.79
N ALA A 2 -20.09 -4.24 -2.45
CA ALA A 2 -19.86 -4.34 -3.88
C ALA A 2 -18.53 -5.05 -4.15
N PHE A 3 -18.58 -6.27 -4.70
CA PHE A 3 -17.40 -6.96 -5.20
C PHE A 3 -17.32 -6.70 -6.71
N GLN A 4 -16.35 -5.89 -7.14
CA GLN A 4 -16.20 -5.56 -8.56
C GLN A 4 -14.80 -5.97 -9.04
N SER A 5 -14.76 -6.98 -9.92
CA SER A 5 -13.58 -7.32 -10.70
C SER A 5 -13.62 -6.52 -12.00
N ARG A 6 -12.74 -5.54 -12.15
CA ARG A 6 -12.61 -4.76 -13.40
C ARG A 6 -11.15 -4.70 -13.85
N ARG A 7 -10.94 -4.64 -15.17
CA ARG A 7 -9.66 -4.40 -15.84
C ARG A 7 -9.65 -2.95 -16.34
N GLY A 8 -8.54 -2.24 -16.20
CA GLY A 8 -8.37 -0.88 -16.74
C GLY A 8 -7.80 0.13 -15.73
N PHE A 9 -8.00 1.41 -16.02
CA PHE A 9 -7.69 2.55 -15.15
C PHE A 9 -8.92 2.92 -14.33
N LEU A 10 -8.74 3.25 -13.06
CA LEU A 10 -9.81 3.68 -12.17
C LEU A 10 -9.29 4.70 -11.15
N VAL A 11 -10.16 5.60 -10.72
CA VAL A 11 -9.93 6.53 -9.60
C VAL A 11 -11.11 6.41 -8.64
N GLU A 12 -10.82 6.25 -7.36
CA GLU A 12 -11.82 6.17 -6.29
C GLU A 12 -11.46 7.12 -5.16
N THR A 13 -12.46 7.85 -4.66
CA THR A 13 -12.26 8.90 -3.64
C THR A 13 -13.33 8.83 -2.57
N ASN A 14 -12.98 9.13 -1.32
CA ASN A 14 -13.90 9.33 -0.20
C ASN A 14 -14.82 8.12 0.08
N LEU A 15 -14.24 6.92 0.16
CA LEU A 15 -14.99 5.72 0.57
C LEU A 15 -14.63 5.35 2.01
N GLY A 16 -15.64 5.21 2.88
CA GLY A 16 -15.38 4.75 4.24
C GLY A 16 -14.83 3.31 4.31
N LYS A 17 -15.28 2.41 3.41
CA LYS A 17 -14.75 1.04 3.33
C LYS A 17 -14.71 0.53 1.89
N ALA A 18 -13.57 0.01 1.47
CA ALA A 18 -13.37 -0.59 0.15
C ALA A 18 -12.89 -2.06 0.24
N TYR A 19 -13.54 -2.95 -0.52
CA TYR A 19 -13.17 -4.37 -0.66
C TYR A 19 -13.08 -4.73 -2.13
N GLN A 20 -11.87 -4.95 -2.65
CA GLN A 20 -11.69 -5.03 -4.10
C GLN A 20 -10.66 -6.06 -4.55
N SER A 21 -10.92 -6.63 -5.72
CA SER A 21 -9.95 -7.43 -6.48
C SER A 21 -9.88 -6.91 -7.91
N ARG A 22 -8.71 -6.40 -8.34
CA ARG A 22 -8.58 -5.77 -9.68
C ARG A 22 -7.24 -6.06 -10.35
N ARG A 23 -7.22 -5.89 -11.67
CA ARG A 23 -5.98 -5.82 -12.46
C ARG A 23 -5.93 -4.51 -13.23
N GLY A 24 -4.79 -3.84 -13.26
CA GLY A 24 -4.61 -2.58 -13.98
C GLY A 24 -4.05 -1.46 -13.10
N PHE A 25 -4.41 -0.23 -13.42
CA PHE A 25 -3.97 0.97 -12.72
C PHE A 25 -5.13 1.49 -11.84
N LEU A 26 -4.82 1.89 -10.62
CA LEU A 26 -5.80 2.48 -9.72
C LEU A 26 -5.20 3.63 -8.92
N VAL A 27 -6.00 4.67 -8.67
CA VAL A 27 -5.74 5.70 -7.68
C VAL A 27 -6.84 5.67 -6.64
N GLU A 28 -6.45 5.63 -5.37
CA GLU A 28 -7.35 5.66 -4.24
C GLU A 28 -6.98 6.79 -3.29
N THR A 29 -7.97 7.59 -2.90
CA THR A 29 -7.75 8.76 -2.04
C THR A 29 -8.82 8.83 -0.95
N ASN A 30 -8.40 9.14 0.28
CA ASN A 30 -9.28 9.30 1.44
C ASN A 30 -10.15 8.06 1.71
N LEU A 31 -9.51 6.96 2.14
CA LEU A 31 -10.22 5.76 2.59
C LEU A 31 -9.91 5.47 4.06
N ASP A 32 -10.95 5.34 4.89
CA ASP A 32 -10.73 4.95 6.28
C ASP A 32 -10.23 3.49 6.36
N LYS A 33 -10.81 2.59 5.55
CA LYS A 33 -10.43 1.17 5.55
C LYS A 33 -10.44 0.55 4.15
N ALA A 34 -9.32 -0.08 3.80
CA ALA A 34 -9.13 -0.75 2.52
C ALA A 34 -8.66 -2.20 2.70
N PHE A 35 -9.34 -3.16 2.06
CA PHE A 35 -8.89 -4.54 1.94
C PHE A 35 -8.87 -4.97 0.47
N GLN A 36 -7.69 -5.29 -0.06
CA GLN A 36 -7.52 -5.30 -1.50
C GLN A 36 -6.57 -6.40 -1.99
N SER A 37 -6.92 -7.03 -3.09
CA SER A 37 -6.01 -7.95 -3.80
C SER A 37 -5.82 -7.50 -5.24
N ARG A 38 -4.60 -7.13 -5.66
CA ARG A 38 -4.42 -6.55 -7.00
C ARG A 38 -3.17 -7.00 -7.73
N ARG A 39 -3.22 -6.89 -9.05
CA ARG A 39 -2.07 -6.98 -9.95
C ARG A 39 -1.96 -5.73 -10.81
N GLY A 40 -0.81 -5.07 -10.83
CA GLY A 40 -0.60 -3.85 -11.62
C GLY A 40 -0.05 -2.71 -10.79
N PHE A 41 -0.44 -1.49 -11.12
CA PHE A 41 0.04 -0.26 -10.49
C PHE A 41 -1.04 0.32 -9.58
N LEU A 42 -0.63 0.91 -8.45
CA LEU A 42 -1.54 1.64 -7.57
C LEU A 42 -0.86 2.86 -6.95
N VAL A 43 -1.65 3.91 -6.79
CA VAL A 43 -1.40 5.01 -5.85
C VAL A 43 -2.47 5.01 -4.77
N GLU A 44 -2.06 5.00 -3.51
CA GLU A 44 -2.91 5.17 -2.33
C GLU A 44 -2.48 6.44 -1.57
N THR A 45 -3.44 7.29 -1.24
CA THR A 45 -3.18 8.56 -0.54
C THR A 45 -4.19 8.80 0.57
N ASN A 46 -3.71 9.19 1.75
CA ASN A 46 -4.52 9.52 2.93
C ASN A 46 -5.45 8.35 3.33
N LEU A 47 -4.87 7.23 3.75
CA LEU A 47 -5.66 6.10 4.24
C LEU A 47 -5.30 5.76 5.68
N ASP A 48 -6.33 5.53 6.51
CA ASP A 48 -6.08 5.22 7.92
C ASP A 48 -5.62 3.75 8.09
N LYS A 49 -6.27 2.80 7.42
CA LYS A 49 -5.99 1.36 7.58
C LYS A 49 -6.07 0.59 6.29
N THR A 50 -4.94 -0.01 5.89
CA THR A 50 -4.84 -0.77 4.63
C THR A 50 -4.36 -2.21 4.86
N PHE A 51 -4.96 -3.14 4.12
CA PHE A 51 -4.56 -4.56 4.09
C PHE A 51 -4.43 -5.06 2.64
N PRO A 52 -3.39 -4.63 1.92
CA PRO A 52 -3.22 -4.95 0.51
C PRO A 52 -2.38 -6.23 0.29
N SER A 53 -2.87 -7.11 -0.59
CA SER A 53 -2.12 -8.24 -1.14
C SER A 53 -1.85 -8.01 -2.63
N ARG A 54 -0.60 -7.77 -3.03
CA ARG A 54 -0.33 -7.21 -4.36
C ARG A 54 0.86 -7.80 -5.09
N ARG A 55 0.74 -7.78 -6.43
CA ARG A 55 1.83 -7.99 -7.38
C ARG A 55 1.96 -6.79 -8.32
N GLY A 56 3.14 -6.17 -8.37
CA GLY A 56 3.40 -5.02 -9.23
C GLY A 56 3.99 -3.84 -8.48
N PHE A 57 3.62 -2.63 -8.89
CA PHE A 57 4.16 -1.40 -8.32
C PHE A 57 3.13 -0.71 -7.43
N LEU A 58 3.60 -0.06 -6.38
CA LEU A 58 2.79 0.77 -5.50
C LEU A 58 3.51 2.05 -5.08
N VAL A 59 2.76 3.15 -5.04
CA VAL A 59 3.02 4.30 -4.18
C VAL A 59 1.98 4.40 -3.05
N GLU A 60 2.43 4.54 -1.80
CA GLU A 60 1.62 4.84 -0.62
C GLU A 60 2.09 6.15 0.00
N THR A 61 1.17 7.09 0.23
CA THR A 61 1.46 8.39 0.84
C THR A 61 0.47 8.69 1.96
N ASN A 62 0.98 9.14 3.11
CA ASN A 62 0.19 9.51 4.29
C ASN A 62 -0.71 8.36 4.75
N LEU A 63 -0.09 7.36 5.36
CA LEU A 63 -0.77 6.19 5.88
C LEU A 63 -0.56 6.07 7.39
N ASP A 64 -1.64 5.87 8.13
CA ASP A 64 -1.53 5.62 9.56
C ASP A 64 -1.09 4.17 9.84
N LYS A 65 -1.74 3.20 9.17
CA LYS A 65 -1.50 1.77 9.41
C LYS A 65 -1.57 0.95 8.13
N ALA A 66 -0.46 0.30 7.77
CA ALA A 66 -0.36 -0.56 6.61
C ALA A 66 0.05 -2.00 6.97
N PHE A 67 -0.66 -2.98 6.42
CA PHE A 67 -0.35 -4.41 6.57
C PHE A 67 -0.15 -5.11 5.21
N PRO A 68 0.86 -4.69 4.41
CA PRO A 68 1.02 -5.19 3.06
C PRO A 68 1.68 -6.57 2.97
N SER A 69 1.15 -7.41 2.08
CA SER A 69 1.84 -8.59 1.54
C SER A 69 2.10 -8.39 0.05
N ARG A 70 3.38 -8.24 -0.36
CA ARG A 70 3.70 -7.73 -1.69
C ARG A 70 4.83 -8.46 -2.41
N ARG A 71 4.69 -8.51 -3.73
CA ARG A 71 5.74 -8.89 -4.69
C ARG A 71 5.89 -7.79 -5.73
N GLY A 72 7.05 -7.15 -5.81
CA GLY A 72 7.33 -6.07 -6.75
C GLY A 72 7.96 -4.86 -6.06
N ALA A 73 7.69 -3.68 -6.60
CA ALA A 73 8.31 -2.43 -6.15
C ALA A 73 7.33 -1.58 -5.33
N LEU A 74 7.86 -0.85 -4.36
CA LEU A 74 7.09 -0.06 -3.42
C LEU A 74 7.82 1.23 -3.06
N VAL A 75 7.07 2.32 -3.04
CA VAL A 75 7.46 3.59 -2.43
C VAL A 75 6.46 3.95 -1.34
N GLU A 76 6.91 4.06 -0.11
CA GLU A 76 6.12 4.49 1.05
C GLU A 76 6.64 5.84 1.56
N THR A 77 5.73 6.77 1.78
CA THR A 77 6.05 8.10 2.32
C THR A 77 5.07 8.47 3.42
N ASN A 78 5.59 8.93 4.56
CA ASN A 78 4.80 9.30 5.74
C ASN A 78 3.89 8.16 6.20
N LEU A 79 4.52 7.07 6.66
CA LEU A 79 3.82 5.89 7.16
C LEU A 79 4.08 5.76 8.66
N ASP A 80 3.02 5.81 9.47
CA ASP A 80 3.18 5.79 10.94
C ASP A 80 3.49 4.40 11.47
N LYS A 81 2.76 3.38 10.99
CA LYS A 81 2.88 2.00 11.46
C LYS A 81 2.75 1.00 10.32
N ALA A 82 3.70 0.08 10.23
CA ALA A 82 3.70 -0.93 9.19
C ALA A 82 4.10 -2.33 9.66
N PHE A 83 3.36 -3.34 9.19
CA PHE A 83 3.71 -4.75 9.32
C PHE A 83 3.73 -5.38 7.94
N GLN A 84 4.92 -5.70 7.45
CA GLN A 84 5.12 -5.83 6.02
C GLN A 84 5.80 -7.16 5.68
N SER A 85 5.25 -7.87 4.71
CA SER A 85 5.90 -9.04 4.11
C SER A 85 6.13 -8.77 2.62
N ARG A 86 7.39 -8.69 2.20
CA ARG A 86 7.74 -8.19 0.86
C ARG A 86 8.83 -8.97 0.16
N ARG A 87 8.68 -9.09 -1.16
CA ARG A 87 9.75 -9.50 -2.07
C ARG A 87 9.87 -8.52 -3.22
N GLY A 88 11.03 -7.89 -3.37
CA GLY A 88 11.32 -6.90 -4.43
C GLY A 88 11.97 -5.63 -3.87
N ALA A 89 11.81 -4.53 -4.59
CA ALA A 89 12.45 -3.26 -4.26
C ALA A 89 11.55 -2.38 -3.39
N LEU A 90 12.17 -1.59 -2.54
CA LEU A 90 11.47 -0.73 -1.61
C LEU A 90 12.23 0.56 -1.35
N VAL A 91 11.47 1.66 -1.36
CA VAL A 91 11.88 2.98 -0.90
C VAL A 91 10.94 3.42 0.21
N GLU A 92 11.49 3.82 1.35
CA GLU A 92 10.74 4.33 2.51
C GLU A 92 11.27 5.69 2.93
N THR A 93 10.35 6.62 3.15
CA THR A 93 10.65 7.97 3.61
C THR A 93 9.70 8.36 4.75
N ASN A 94 10.24 8.84 5.86
CA ASN A 94 9.47 9.26 7.05
C ASN A 94 8.56 8.12 7.55
N LEU A 95 9.19 7.00 7.90
CA LEU A 95 8.50 5.85 8.44
C LEU A 95 8.68 5.83 9.97
N GLY A 96 7.56 5.73 10.67
CA GLY A 96 7.53 5.55 12.12
C GLY A 96 7.92 4.11 12.49
N LYS A 97 6.96 3.36 13.06
CA LYS A 97 7.21 1.99 13.53
C LYS A 97 7.00 0.96 12.43
N ALA A 98 8.03 0.20 12.10
CA ALA A 98 7.95 -0.87 11.11
C ALA A 98 8.38 -2.23 11.67
N PHE A 99 7.72 -3.29 11.19
CA PHE A 99 8.07 -4.68 11.44
C PHE A 99 8.17 -5.43 10.10
N PRO A 100 9.32 -5.33 9.42
CA PRO A 100 9.43 -5.82 8.06
C PRO A 100 10.00 -7.24 7.98
N SER A 101 9.40 -8.07 7.13
CA SER A 101 9.98 -9.30 6.59
C SER A 101 10.20 -9.09 5.09
N ARG A 102 11.45 -8.86 4.68
CA ARG A 102 11.76 -8.48 3.30
C ARG A 102 12.78 -9.39 2.63
N ARG A 103 12.65 -9.53 1.32
CA ARG A 103 13.69 -10.07 0.43
C ARG A 103 13.83 -9.20 -0.80
N GLY A 104 14.93 -8.46 -0.92
CA GLY A 104 15.23 -7.59 -2.05
C GLY A 104 15.90 -6.29 -1.63
N ALA A 105 15.91 -5.29 -2.52
CA ALA A 105 16.57 -4.01 -2.29
C ALA A 105 15.74 -3.09 -1.38
N LEU A 106 16.43 -2.31 -0.55
CA LEU A 106 15.86 -1.40 0.43
C LEU A 106 16.61 -0.08 0.41
N VAL A 107 15.87 1.02 0.35
CA VAL A 107 16.36 2.38 0.56
C VAL A 107 15.46 3.03 1.61
N GLU A 108 16.05 3.47 2.71
CA GLU A 108 15.33 4.07 3.84
C GLU A 108 15.88 5.47 4.13
N THR A 109 14.98 6.41 4.41
CA THR A 109 15.29 7.81 4.74
C THR A 109 14.38 8.29 5.87
N ASN A 110 14.96 8.92 6.90
CA ASN A 110 14.25 9.45 8.08
C ASN A 110 13.35 8.41 8.79
N LEU A 111 13.98 7.50 9.54
CA LEU A 111 13.27 6.47 10.30
C LEU A 111 13.18 6.80 11.79
N ASP A 112 11.96 6.80 12.31
CA ASP A 112 11.69 6.91 13.74
C ASP A 112 11.48 5.50 14.34
N LYS A 113 12.60 4.79 14.53
CA LYS A 113 12.71 3.43 15.12
C LYS A 113 12.05 2.31 14.29
N ALA A 114 12.88 1.65 13.47
CA ALA A 114 12.61 0.29 12.98
C ALA A 114 12.96 -0.75 14.07
N PHE A 115 12.14 -1.80 14.21
CA PHE A 115 12.39 -2.93 15.13
C PHE A 115 12.78 -4.19 14.35
#